data_AF-A0A382QBD1-F1
#
_entry.id   AF-A0A382QBD1-F1
#
_cell.length_a   1.000
_cell.length_b   1.000
_cell.length_c   1.000
_cell.angle_alpha   90.00
_cell.angle_beta   90.00
_cell.angle_gamma   90.00
#
_symmetry.space_group_name_H-M   'P 1'
#
loop_
_entity.id
_entity.type
_entity.pdbx_description
1 polymer ?
#
loop_
_entity_poly.entity_id
_entity_poly.type
_entity_poly.pdbx_seq_one_letter_code
_entity_poly.pdbx_strand_id
1 'polypeptide(L)'
;TVPPALTVRVCDSVTCAMFGGQELRKDLATKFHREVRVVRAPCMGRCERAPVAEVGHYQVDDATVSSIEKAITEGLRFPRIPEYVGFGDYERGGGYELWRGCLGGSREPESVITEMEQSELKGLGGAGFAAGQKWKIVRGAERPLMAVNADEGEPGTFKDRFIMETDPHRFLEGMLVAAWAVGAFDIYIYLRDEYPASREILLRELGVLAANGLIDGINVFVRRGAGAYICGEESAMLESLEGKRGEPRHKPPFPAEIGLFGRPTLIHNVETLYWVPKILTKGAAWFARQGRRGRHGLRLFSVSGRVKEPGVKLAPAGVSALELIEEYAGGMQH
;
A
#
# COMPACT_ATOMS: atom_id res chain seq x y z
N THR A 1 -16.47 16.65 -30.42
CA THR A 1 -17.59 16.00 -29.72
C THR A 1 -17.26 15.95 -28.24
N VAL A 2 -18.23 16.27 -27.38
CA VAL A 2 -18.05 16.16 -25.92
C VAL A 2 -17.76 14.69 -25.60
N PRO A 3 -16.72 14.36 -24.82
CA PRO A 3 -16.46 12.97 -24.46
C PRO A 3 -17.66 12.41 -23.68
N PRO A 4 -17.99 11.11 -23.86
CA PRO A 4 -19.04 10.46 -23.08
C PRO A 4 -18.88 10.71 -21.59
N ALA A 5 -20.00 10.91 -20.88
CA ALA A 5 -19.99 11.21 -19.45
C ALA A 5 -19.41 10.07 -18.60
N LEU A 6 -19.50 8.83 -19.09
CA LEU A 6 -18.94 7.66 -18.44
C LEU A 6 -17.64 7.20 -19.11
N THR A 7 -16.61 7.02 -18.30
CA THR A 7 -15.38 6.36 -18.72
C THR A 7 -15.31 4.98 -18.08
N VAL A 8 -15.09 3.96 -18.90
CA VAL A 8 -14.73 2.60 -18.46
C VAL A 8 -13.26 2.39 -18.74
N ARG A 9 -12.49 2.03 -17.72
CA ARG A 9 -11.07 1.76 -17.84
C ARG A 9 -10.84 0.26 -17.78
N VAL A 10 -10.10 -0.30 -18.72
CA VAL A 10 -9.79 -1.73 -18.75
C VAL A 10 -8.28 -1.89 -18.59
N CYS A 11 -7.87 -2.66 -17.60
CA CYS A 11 -6.48 -3.02 -17.42
C CYS A 11 -6.07 -4.02 -18.50
N ASP A 12 -5.01 -3.71 -19.23
CA ASP A 12 -4.37 -4.62 -20.19
C ASP A 12 -2.87 -4.82 -19.88
N SER A 13 -2.46 -4.55 -18.64
CA SER A 13 -1.14 -4.92 -18.12
C SER A 13 -0.98 -6.45 -18.06
N VAL A 14 0.26 -6.91 -17.88
CA VAL A 14 0.71 -8.32 -18.00
C VAL A 14 -0.34 -9.35 -17.60
N THR A 15 -0.75 -9.42 -16.33
CA THR A 15 -1.70 -10.44 -15.87
C THR A 15 -3.08 -10.29 -16.51
N CYS A 16 -3.62 -9.07 -16.63
CA CYS A 16 -4.92 -8.88 -17.29
C CYS A 16 -4.87 -9.21 -18.78
N ALA A 17 -3.76 -8.93 -19.48
CA ALA A 17 -3.56 -9.35 -20.86
C ALA A 17 -3.54 -10.88 -20.99
N MET A 18 -2.93 -11.61 -20.04
CA MET A 18 -2.95 -13.08 -20.02
C MET A 18 -4.36 -13.67 -19.92
N PHE A 19 -5.30 -12.92 -19.34
CA PHE A 19 -6.70 -13.31 -19.17
C PHE A 19 -7.66 -12.52 -20.09
N GLY A 20 -7.17 -12.00 -21.23
CA GLY A 20 -8.04 -11.44 -22.28
C GLY A 20 -8.43 -9.97 -22.11
N GLY A 21 -7.72 -9.20 -21.29
CA GLY A 21 -8.01 -7.78 -21.05
C GLY A 21 -7.95 -6.90 -22.31
N GLN A 22 -7.14 -7.27 -23.31
CA GLN A 22 -7.06 -6.54 -24.58
C GLN A 22 -8.30 -6.78 -25.45
N GLU A 23 -8.73 -8.02 -25.55
CA GLU A 23 -9.96 -8.46 -26.23
C GLU A 23 -11.17 -7.83 -25.56
N LEU A 24 -11.27 -7.93 -24.24
CA LEU A 24 -12.33 -7.31 -23.45
C LEU A 24 -12.46 -5.80 -23.75
N ARG A 25 -11.34 -5.08 -23.80
CA ARG A 25 -11.34 -3.65 -24.13
C ARG A 25 -11.88 -3.38 -25.55
N LYS A 26 -11.49 -4.19 -26.53
CA LYS A 26 -11.97 -4.05 -27.92
C LYS A 26 -13.47 -4.35 -28.03
N ASP A 27 -13.93 -5.39 -27.36
CA ASP A 27 -15.34 -5.81 -27.37
C ASP A 27 -16.23 -4.75 -26.73
N LEU A 28 -15.81 -4.18 -25.59
CA LEU A 28 -16.51 -3.07 -24.95
C LEU A 28 -16.55 -1.81 -25.82
N ALA A 29 -15.44 -1.45 -26.46
CA ALA A 29 -15.37 -0.29 -27.34
C ALA A 29 -16.29 -0.44 -28.56
N THR A 30 -16.46 -1.67 -29.05
CA THR A 30 -17.38 -2.00 -30.14
C THR A 30 -18.83 -1.94 -29.66
N LYS A 31 -19.13 -2.55 -28.50
CA LYS A 31 -20.47 -2.64 -27.93
C LYS A 31 -21.06 -1.29 -27.52
N PHE A 32 -20.32 -0.49 -26.76
CA PHE A 32 -20.80 0.79 -26.19
C PHE A 32 -20.41 2.01 -27.04
N HIS A 33 -20.22 1.81 -28.34
CA HIS A 33 -19.75 2.83 -29.26
C HIS A 33 -20.56 4.14 -29.11
N ARG A 34 -19.87 5.25 -28.82
CA ARG A 34 -20.40 6.61 -28.54
C ARG A 34 -21.11 6.81 -27.20
N GLU A 35 -21.55 5.76 -26.51
CA GLU A 35 -22.25 5.87 -25.22
C GLU A 35 -21.29 5.92 -24.03
N VAL A 36 -20.19 5.16 -24.12
CA VAL A 36 -19.18 5.05 -23.06
C VAL A 36 -17.79 5.22 -23.66
N ARG A 37 -16.96 6.00 -22.98
CA ARG A 37 -15.55 6.12 -23.33
C ARG A 37 -14.79 4.94 -22.73
N VAL A 38 -14.39 3.99 -23.56
CA VAL A 38 -13.56 2.85 -23.13
C VAL A 38 -12.09 3.20 -23.33
N VAL A 39 -11.30 3.16 -22.25
CA VAL A 39 -9.86 3.47 -22.28
C VAL A 39 -9.03 2.35 -21.66
N ARG A 40 -7.76 2.32 -22.04
CA ARG A 40 -6.74 1.55 -21.34
C ARG A 40 -6.49 2.14 -19.95
N ALA A 41 -6.32 1.28 -18.96
CA ALA A 41 -5.84 1.63 -17.63
C ALA A 41 -4.47 0.97 -17.35
N PRO A 42 -3.64 1.58 -16.48
CA PRO A 42 -2.51 0.88 -15.87
C PRO A 42 -3.00 -0.26 -14.95
N CYS A 43 -2.06 -1.04 -14.42
CA CYS A 43 -2.38 -2.10 -13.46
C CYS A 43 -3.10 -1.52 -12.25
N MET A 44 -4.31 -1.99 -11.95
CA MET A 44 -5.13 -1.54 -10.82
C MET A 44 -4.85 -2.30 -9.51
N GLY A 45 -3.71 -3.01 -9.43
CA GLY A 45 -3.33 -3.80 -8.25
C GLY A 45 -4.38 -4.83 -7.87
N ARG A 46 -5.00 -5.49 -8.85
CA ARG A 46 -6.05 -6.53 -8.71
C ARG A 46 -5.73 -7.78 -9.54
N CYS A 47 -4.43 -8.06 -9.71
CA CYS A 47 -3.96 -9.10 -10.63
C CYS A 47 -4.38 -10.52 -10.22
N GLU A 48 -4.71 -10.75 -8.95
CA GLU A 48 -5.28 -11.99 -8.45
C GLU A 48 -6.72 -12.24 -8.90
N ARG A 49 -7.39 -11.22 -9.45
CA ARG A 49 -8.76 -11.27 -10.00
C ARG A 49 -8.82 -10.78 -11.45
N ALA A 50 -7.74 -11.02 -12.20
CA ALA A 50 -7.63 -10.59 -13.58
C ALA A 50 -8.57 -11.37 -14.53
N PRO A 51 -9.10 -10.73 -15.60
CA PRO A 51 -8.88 -9.33 -15.98
C PRO A 51 -9.71 -8.36 -15.14
N VAL A 52 -9.29 -7.09 -15.07
CA VAL A 52 -9.91 -6.08 -14.21
C VAL A 52 -10.32 -4.86 -15.03
N ALA A 53 -11.50 -4.33 -14.74
CA ALA A 53 -11.99 -3.08 -15.28
C ALA A 53 -12.52 -2.15 -14.17
N GLU A 54 -12.67 -0.88 -14.49
CA GLU A 54 -13.24 0.14 -13.62
C GLU A 54 -14.36 0.88 -14.36
N VAL A 55 -15.52 1.00 -13.72
CA VAL A 55 -16.67 1.81 -14.15
C VAL A 55 -16.84 2.97 -13.17
N GLY A 56 -16.39 4.18 -13.54
CA GLY A 56 -16.27 5.26 -12.55
C GLY A 56 -15.14 4.97 -11.56
N HIS A 57 -15.47 4.61 -10.32
CA HIS A 57 -14.58 4.05 -9.29
C HIS A 57 -15.04 2.68 -8.78
N TYR A 58 -16.01 2.06 -9.46
CA TYR A 58 -16.42 0.69 -9.18
C TYR A 58 -15.52 -0.28 -9.93
N GLN A 59 -14.69 -1.05 -9.22
CA GLN A 59 -13.88 -2.10 -9.83
C GLN A 59 -14.71 -3.35 -10.10
N VAL A 60 -14.53 -3.88 -11.31
CA VAL A 60 -15.07 -5.16 -11.76
C VAL A 60 -13.92 -6.14 -11.82
N ASP A 61 -13.90 -7.05 -10.85
CA ASP A 61 -13.02 -8.22 -10.79
C ASP A 61 -13.52 -9.28 -11.79
N ASP A 62 -12.64 -10.16 -12.28
CA ASP A 62 -12.94 -11.24 -13.24
C ASP A 62 -13.79 -10.72 -14.42
N ALA A 63 -13.38 -9.57 -14.96
CA ALA A 63 -14.21 -8.73 -15.78
C ALA A 63 -14.62 -9.37 -17.10
N THR A 64 -15.89 -9.24 -17.44
CA THR A 64 -16.47 -9.65 -18.73
C THR A 64 -17.29 -8.51 -19.30
N VAL A 65 -17.62 -8.59 -20.60
CA VAL A 65 -18.52 -7.60 -21.23
C VAL A 65 -19.85 -7.51 -20.47
N SER A 66 -20.40 -8.64 -20.05
CA SER A 66 -21.67 -8.73 -19.31
C SER A 66 -21.59 -8.11 -17.91
N SER A 67 -20.52 -8.41 -17.14
CA SER A 67 -20.39 -7.84 -15.80
C SER A 67 -20.19 -6.32 -15.81
N ILE A 68 -19.49 -5.79 -16.82
CA ILE A 68 -19.33 -4.35 -17.02
C ILE A 68 -20.62 -3.70 -17.48
N GLU A 69 -21.36 -4.30 -18.42
CA GLU A 69 -22.68 -3.82 -18.85
C GLU A 69 -23.64 -3.72 -17.67
N LYS A 70 -23.66 -4.75 -16.81
CA LYS A 70 -24.44 -4.75 -15.59
C LYS A 70 -24.06 -3.56 -14.69
N ALA A 71 -22.77 -3.35 -14.42
CA ALA A 71 -22.30 -2.23 -13.62
C ALA A 71 -22.65 -0.86 -14.22
N ILE A 72 -22.63 -0.73 -15.55
CA ILE A 72 -23.07 0.48 -16.26
C ILE A 72 -24.57 0.70 -16.00
N THR A 73 -25.39 -0.32 -16.25
CA THR A 73 -26.86 -0.27 -16.22
C THR A 73 -27.39 -0.03 -14.80
N GLU A 74 -26.80 -0.67 -13.80
CA GLU A 74 -27.13 -0.51 -12.39
C GLU A 74 -26.58 0.79 -11.79
N GLY A 75 -25.85 1.61 -12.57
CA GLY A 75 -25.32 2.88 -12.09
C GLY A 75 -24.22 2.73 -11.03
N LEU A 76 -23.50 1.60 -11.00
CA LEU A 76 -22.40 1.37 -10.06
C LEU A 76 -21.21 2.26 -10.44
N ARG A 77 -20.92 3.27 -9.60
CA ARG A 77 -19.84 4.25 -9.84
C ARG A 77 -18.88 4.42 -8.67
N PHE A 78 -19.19 3.86 -7.51
CA PHE A 78 -18.44 4.04 -6.27
C PHE A 78 -17.72 2.74 -5.89
N PRO A 79 -16.60 2.81 -5.15
CA PRO A 79 -15.87 1.62 -4.76
C PRO A 79 -16.72 0.68 -3.90
N ARG A 80 -16.61 -0.63 -4.15
CA ARG A 80 -17.11 -1.64 -3.22
C ARG A 80 -16.11 -1.75 -2.07
N ILE A 81 -16.57 -1.46 -0.86
CA ILE A 81 -15.74 -1.62 0.35
C ILE A 81 -15.75 -3.12 0.74
N PRO A 82 -14.60 -3.80 0.75
CA PRO A 82 -14.52 -5.19 1.22
C PRO A 82 -14.75 -5.28 2.72
N GLU A 83 -14.97 -6.50 3.23
CA GLU A 83 -14.89 -6.76 4.67
C GLU A 83 -13.43 -6.65 5.11
N TYR A 84 -13.20 -5.98 6.24
CA TYR A 84 -11.87 -5.77 6.82
C TYR A 84 -11.95 -5.76 8.35
N VAL A 85 -10.81 -5.96 9.00
CA VAL A 85 -10.66 -5.83 10.45
C VAL A 85 -10.73 -4.34 10.80
N GLY A 86 -11.90 -3.88 11.24
CA GLY A 86 -12.11 -2.50 11.70
C GLY A 86 -11.55 -2.24 13.10
N PHE A 87 -11.59 -0.96 13.51
CA PHE A 87 -11.00 -0.48 14.77
C PHE A 87 -11.37 -1.35 15.98
N GLY A 88 -12.65 -1.59 16.20
CA GLY A 88 -13.12 -2.33 17.37
C GLY A 88 -12.67 -3.79 17.40
N ASP A 89 -12.52 -4.43 16.24
CA ASP A 89 -12.05 -5.82 16.16
C ASP A 89 -10.55 -5.90 16.39
N TYR A 90 -9.81 -4.96 15.80
CA TYR A 90 -8.37 -4.83 16.01
C TYR A 90 -8.04 -4.57 17.49
N GLU A 91 -8.76 -3.63 18.12
CA GLU A 91 -8.61 -3.28 19.54
C GLU A 91 -8.93 -4.46 20.47
N ARG A 92 -10.04 -5.19 20.24
CA ARG A 92 -10.37 -6.40 21.03
C ARG A 92 -9.29 -7.49 20.91
N GLY A 93 -8.53 -7.49 19.83
CA GLY A 93 -7.37 -8.36 19.63
C GLY A 93 -6.09 -7.89 20.32
N GLY A 94 -6.13 -6.83 21.13
CA GLY A 94 -4.96 -6.20 21.77
C GLY A 94 -4.29 -5.13 20.89
N GLY A 95 -4.91 -4.74 19.78
CA GLY A 95 -4.43 -3.64 18.94
C GLY A 95 -4.41 -2.31 19.68
N TYR A 96 -3.45 -1.44 19.34
CA TYR A 96 -3.19 -0.15 19.99
C TYR A 96 -2.67 -0.21 21.43
N GLU A 97 -2.48 -1.38 22.04
CA GLU A 97 -1.79 -1.48 23.34
C GLU A 97 -0.35 -0.97 23.27
N LEU A 98 0.38 -1.32 22.20
CA LEU A 98 1.73 -0.82 21.96
C LEU A 98 1.72 0.70 21.81
N TRP A 99 0.80 1.22 21.00
CA TRP A 99 0.68 2.66 20.79
C TRP A 99 0.33 3.42 22.08
N ARG A 100 -0.61 2.92 22.88
CA ARG A 100 -0.93 3.49 24.19
C ARG A 100 0.26 3.45 25.14
N GLY A 101 1.08 2.40 25.08
CA GLY A 101 2.33 2.33 25.84
C GLY A 101 3.34 3.42 25.44
N CYS A 102 3.44 3.74 24.13
CA CYS A 102 4.24 4.87 23.64
C CYS A 102 3.72 6.21 24.17
N LEU A 103 2.40 6.43 24.12
CA LEU A 103 1.77 7.66 24.64
C LEU A 103 1.89 7.79 26.16
N GLY A 104 1.76 6.68 26.89
CA GLY A 104 1.81 6.64 28.35
C GLY A 104 3.23 6.64 28.93
N GLY A 105 4.28 6.66 28.10
CA GLY A 105 5.67 6.66 28.54
C GLY A 105 6.18 5.30 29.03
N SER A 106 5.46 4.20 28.79
CA SER A 106 5.96 2.85 29.10
C SER A 106 6.95 2.32 28.05
N ARG A 107 7.12 3.06 26.95
CA ARG A 107 8.10 2.81 25.90
C ARG A 107 8.91 4.08 25.66
N GLU A 108 10.20 3.91 25.46
CA GLU A 108 11.13 4.99 25.11
C GLU A 108 11.42 4.99 23.60
N PRO A 109 11.42 6.15 22.91
CA PRO A 109 11.70 6.22 21.48
C PRO A 109 13.02 5.55 21.08
N GLU A 110 14.08 5.76 21.86
CA GLU A 110 15.41 5.18 21.58
C GLU A 110 15.42 3.65 21.71
N SER A 111 14.65 3.10 22.66
CA SER A 111 14.49 1.64 22.81
C SER A 111 13.75 1.06 21.62
N VAL A 112 12.69 1.74 21.15
CA VAL A 112 11.93 1.31 19.97
C VAL A 112 12.79 1.36 18.71
N ILE A 113 13.57 2.43 18.51
CA ILE A 113 14.49 2.55 17.37
C ILE A 113 15.55 1.44 17.40
N THR A 114 16.13 1.17 18.57
CA THR A 114 17.14 0.11 18.77
C THR A 114 16.55 -1.26 18.41
N GLU A 115 15.35 -1.57 18.89
CA GLU A 115 14.66 -2.83 18.56
C GLU A 115 14.41 -2.96 17.04
N MET A 116 14.00 -1.86 16.39
CA MET A 116 13.81 -1.85 14.94
C MET A 116 15.12 -2.01 14.17
N GLU A 117 16.24 -1.45 14.64
CA GLU A 117 17.57 -1.69 14.06
C GLU A 117 17.97 -3.17 14.18
N GLN A 118 17.77 -3.78 15.35
CA GLN A 118 18.10 -5.18 15.62
C GLN A 118 17.22 -6.16 14.84
N SER A 119 16.01 -5.75 14.43
CA SER A 119 15.09 -6.61 13.67
C SER A 119 15.58 -6.91 12.26
N GLU A 120 16.53 -6.12 11.75
CA GLU A 120 17.00 -6.14 10.36
C GLU A 120 15.88 -5.99 9.32
N LEU A 121 14.74 -5.41 9.72
CA LEU A 121 13.66 -5.08 8.80
C LEU A 121 14.18 -4.13 7.73
N LYS A 122 14.00 -4.52 6.47
CA LYS A 122 14.33 -3.71 5.30
C LYS A 122 13.10 -2.94 4.81
N GLY A 123 13.33 -1.82 4.14
CA GLY A 123 12.30 -1.12 3.38
C GLY A 123 11.77 -2.01 2.26
N LEU A 124 10.47 -2.32 2.30
CA LEU A 124 9.82 -3.31 1.42
C LEU A 124 9.23 -2.69 0.14
N GLY A 125 9.52 -1.40 -0.11
CA GLY A 125 9.19 -0.70 -1.36
C GLY A 125 10.22 -0.85 -2.49
N GLY A 126 11.29 -1.65 -2.30
CA GLY A 126 12.23 -2.01 -3.38
C GLY A 126 13.72 -1.78 -3.04
N ALA A 127 14.07 -0.62 -2.47
CA ALA A 127 15.47 -0.25 -2.22
C ALA A 127 16.15 -1.06 -1.08
N GLY A 128 15.38 -1.70 -0.20
CA GLY A 128 15.93 -2.63 0.80
C GLY A 128 16.80 -1.99 1.89
N PHE A 129 16.70 -0.68 2.11
CA PHE A 129 17.42 0.05 3.16
C PHE A 129 16.93 -0.36 4.56
N ALA A 130 17.82 -0.43 5.56
CA ALA A 130 17.44 -0.84 6.92
C ALA A 130 16.49 0.18 7.56
N ALA A 131 15.33 -0.28 8.03
CA ALA A 131 14.28 0.58 8.56
C ALA A 131 14.74 1.33 9.81
N GLY A 132 15.31 0.63 10.81
CA GLY A 132 15.80 1.24 12.04
C GLY A 132 16.88 2.30 11.81
N GLN A 133 17.80 2.05 10.86
CA GLN A 133 18.83 3.03 10.50
C GLN A 133 18.21 4.32 9.92
N LYS A 134 17.16 4.19 9.09
CA LYS A 134 16.42 5.36 8.57
C LYS A 134 15.77 6.14 9.71
N TRP A 135 15.24 5.44 10.73
CA TRP A 135 14.63 6.09 11.89
C TRP A 135 15.66 6.86 12.69
N LYS A 136 16.83 6.27 12.93
CA LYS A 136 17.94 6.91 13.64
C LYS A 136 18.47 8.18 12.95
N ILE A 137 18.51 8.20 11.62
CA ILE A 137 18.93 9.39 10.85
C ILE A 137 17.92 10.53 11.03
N VAL A 138 16.62 10.21 10.98
CA VAL A 138 15.56 11.23 11.10
C VAL A 138 15.38 11.65 12.56
N ARG A 139 15.63 10.74 13.51
CA ARG A 139 15.63 11.03 14.94
C ARG A 139 16.70 12.07 15.26
N GLY A 140 16.30 13.16 15.91
CA GLY A 140 17.19 14.28 16.25
C GLY A 140 17.25 15.37 15.19
N ALA A 141 16.60 15.18 14.04
CA ALA A 141 16.44 16.24 13.05
C ALA A 141 15.37 17.26 13.52
N GLU A 142 15.53 18.53 13.16
CA GLU A 142 14.57 19.56 13.52
C GLU A 142 13.29 19.40 12.71
N ARG A 143 12.14 19.28 13.41
CA ARG A 143 10.80 19.22 12.81
C ARG A 143 10.75 18.20 11.67
N PRO A 144 10.90 16.89 11.90
CA PRO A 144 10.80 15.91 10.82
C PRO A 144 9.36 15.75 10.34
N LEU A 145 9.20 15.22 9.14
CA LEU A 145 7.94 14.80 8.53
C LEU A 145 7.94 13.29 8.30
N MET A 146 6.76 12.71 8.09
CA MET A 146 6.65 11.33 7.63
C MET A 146 5.86 11.28 6.32
N ALA A 147 6.34 10.47 5.37
CA ALA A 147 5.60 10.12 4.18
C ALA A 147 5.46 8.60 4.06
N VAL A 148 4.22 8.14 3.84
CA VAL A 148 3.90 6.74 3.57
C VAL A 148 3.67 6.59 2.08
N ASN A 149 4.47 5.72 1.46
CA ASN A 149 4.32 5.37 0.06
C ASN A 149 3.33 4.20 -0.09
N ALA A 150 2.11 4.54 -0.50
CA ALA A 150 1.06 3.62 -0.90
C ALA A 150 0.76 3.71 -2.42
N ASP A 151 1.76 4.11 -3.22
CA ASP A 151 1.72 4.08 -4.69
C ASP A 151 2.28 2.75 -5.20
N GLU A 152 1.51 1.69 -4.95
CA GLU A 152 1.79 0.32 -5.39
C GLU A 152 1.54 0.18 -6.91
N GLY A 153 2.31 0.90 -7.71
CA GLY A 153 2.15 1.02 -9.16
C GLY A 153 2.75 -0.13 -9.97
N GLU A 154 3.62 -0.95 -9.38
CA GLU A 154 4.31 -2.05 -10.06
C GLU A 154 3.32 -3.13 -10.52
N PRO A 155 3.21 -3.41 -11.83
CA PRO A 155 2.30 -4.43 -12.33
C PRO A 155 2.48 -5.79 -11.64
N GLY A 156 1.39 -6.34 -11.11
CA GLY A 156 1.42 -7.62 -10.39
C GLY A 156 1.57 -7.48 -8.88
N THR A 157 1.81 -6.27 -8.36
CA THR A 157 1.82 -6.00 -6.91
C THR A 157 0.44 -5.55 -6.44
N PHE A 158 0.03 -6.06 -5.26
CA PHE A 158 -1.26 -5.80 -4.61
C PHE A 158 -1.25 -6.12 -3.10
N LYS A 159 -0.05 -6.22 -2.50
CA LYS A 159 0.17 -6.54 -1.09
C LYS A 159 -0.19 -5.36 -0.19
N ASP A 160 0.07 -4.13 -0.63
CA ASP A 160 -0.20 -2.93 0.15
C ASP A 160 -1.70 -2.63 0.11
N ARG A 161 -2.33 -2.77 -1.06
CA ARG A 161 -3.78 -2.80 -1.18
C ARG A 161 -4.40 -3.84 -0.26
N PHE A 162 -3.88 -5.07 -0.27
CA PHE A 162 -4.37 -6.14 0.60
C PHE A 162 -4.28 -5.74 2.08
N ILE A 163 -3.18 -5.16 2.55
CA ILE A 163 -3.08 -4.65 3.93
C ILE A 163 -4.16 -3.61 4.21
N MET A 164 -4.26 -2.58 3.36
CA MET A 164 -5.20 -1.47 3.56
C MET A 164 -6.67 -1.89 3.45
N GLU A 165 -6.97 -2.93 2.67
CA GLU A 165 -8.32 -3.44 2.44
C GLU A 165 -8.69 -4.63 3.33
N THR A 166 -7.79 -5.16 4.17
CA THR A 166 -8.09 -6.30 5.07
C THR A 166 -7.75 -6.07 6.54
N ASP A 167 -6.63 -5.41 6.85
CA ASP A 167 -6.16 -5.16 8.23
C ASP A 167 -5.45 -3.80 8.30
N PRO A 168 -6.18 -2.70 8.05
CA PRO A 168 -5.57 -1.36 7.95
C PRO A 168 -4.97 -0.90 9.27
N HIS A 169 -5.56 -1.29 10.41
CA HIS A 169 -5.11 -0.82 11.73
C HIS A 169 -3.72 -1.31 12.12
N ARG A 170 -3.30 -2.50 11.66
CA ARG A 170 -1.92 -2.95 11.91
C ARG A 170 -0.89 -2.04 11.26
N PHE A 171 -1.16 -1.60 10.02
CA PHE A 171 -0.33 -0.61 9.35
C PHE A 171 -0.42 0.77 10.03
N LEU A 172 -1.63 1.23 10.36
CA LEU A 172 -1.84 2.54 10.99
C LEU A 172 -1.17 2.63 12.36
N GLU A 173 -1.26 1.60 13.20
CA GLU A 173 -0.55 1.56 14.48
C GLU A 173 0.96 1.62 14.28
N GLY A 174 1.50 0.84 13.34
CA GLY A 174 2.93 0.88 13.01
C GLY A 174 3.39 2.25 12.49
N MET A 175 2.54 2.93 11.72
CA MET A 175 2.77 4.30 11.25
C MET A 175 2.83 5.29 12.42
N LEU A 176 1.90 5.22 13.37
CA LEU A 176 1.89 6.10 14.55
C LEU A 176 3.11 5.89 15.44
N VAL A 177 3.48 4.63 15.69
CA VAL A 177 4.68 4.29 16.47
C VAL A 177 5.95 4.80 15.79
N ALA A 178 6.07 4.63 14.46
CA ALA A 178 7.21 5.14 13.70
C ALA A 178 7.31 6.67 13.74
N ALA A 179 6.20 7.35 13.49
CA ALA A 179 6.09 8.81 13.54
C ALA A 179 6.49 9.34 14.93
N TRP A 180 5.92 8.78 15.99
CA TRP A 180 6.24 9.14 17.37
C TRP A 180 7.71 8.90 17.71
N ALA A 181 8.27 7.76 17.31
CA ALA A 181 9.65 7.41 17.61
C ALA A 181 10.62 8.46 17.04
N VAL A 182 10.35 9.00 15.85
CA VAL A 182 11.22 10.04 15.23
C VAL A 182 10.76 11.48 15.48
N GLY A 183 9.59 11.69 16.10
CA GLY A 183 9.01 13.03 16.33
C GLY A 183 8.36 13.67 15.10
N ALA A 184 7.90 12.87 14.14
CA ALA A 184 7.29 13.32 12.88
C ALA A 184 5.76 13.33 12.96
N PHE A 185 5.17 14.36 13.58
CA PHE A 185 3.72 14.42 13.84
C PHE A 185 2.87 14.92 12.66
N ASP A 186 3.47 15.34 11.56
CA ASP A 186 2.79 15.59 10.29
C ASP A 186 3.09 14.42 9.33
N ILE A 187 2.06 13.62 9.04
CA ILE A 187 2.16 12.36 8.28
C ILE A 187 1.39 12.49 6.97
N TYR A 188 2.03 12.16 5.86
CA TYR A 188 1.44 12.20 4.52
C TYR A 188 1.36 10.79 3.95
N ILE A 189 0.15 10.27 3.75
CA ILE A 189 -0.07 9.00 3.04
C ILE A 189 -0.31 9.32 1.57
N TYR A 190 0.65 8.98 0.70
CA TYR A 190 0.49 9.12 -0.74
C TYR A 190 -0.13 7.85 -1.30
N LEU A 191 -1.41 7.92 -1.66
CA LEU A 191 -2.23 6.81 -2.13
C LEU A 191 -2.54 6.97 -3.61
N ARG A 192 -2.28 5.94 -4.41
CA ARG A 192 -2.62 5.93 -5.84
C ARG A 192 -4.13 6.08 -6.11
N ASP A 193 -4.47 6.64 -7.26
CA ASP A 193 -5.87 6.88 -7.65
C ASP A 193 -6.64 5.57 -7.87
N GLU A 194 -5.95 4.51 -8.30
CA GLU A 194 -6.58 3.21 -8.61
C GLU A 194 -7.05 2.42 -7.36
N TYR A 195 -6.81 2.93 -6.14
CA TYR A 195 -7.23 2.34 -4.86
C TYR A 195 -8.33 3.15 -4.13
N PRO A 196 -9.49 3.42 -4.76
CA PRO A 196 -10.57 4.16 -4.13
C PRO A 196 -11.17 3.47 -2.90
N ALA A 197 -11.21 2.13 -2.83
CA ALA A 197 -11.69 1.42 -1.64
C ALA A 197 -10.74 1.63 -0.44
N SER A 198 -9.42 1.48 -0.64
CA SER A 198 -8.42 1.80 0.38
C SER A 198 -8.53 3.25 0.84
N ARG A 199 -8.82 4.19 -0.06
CA ARG A 199 -9.01 5.60 0.30
C ARG A 199 -10.18 5.80 1.27
N GLU A 200 -11.34 5.22 0.96
CA GLU A 200 -12.54 5.33 1.81
C GLU A 200 -12.32 4.66 3.18
N ILE A 201 -11.65 3.50 3.22
CA ILE A 201 -11.28 2.82 4.48
C ILE A 201 -10.34 3.71 5.30
N LEU A 202 -9.26 4.21 4.72
CA LEU A 202 -8.29 5.06 5.43
C LEU A 202 -8.94 6.33 5.98
N LEU A 203 -9.75 7.03 5.20
CA LEU A 203 -10.43 8.24 5.65
C LEU A 203 -11.40 7.95 6.80
N ARG A 204 -12.15 6.85 6.71
CA ARG A 204 -13.05 6.40 7.77
C ARG A 204 -12.28 6.07 9.05
N GLU A 205 -11.28 5.20 8.96
CA GLU A 205 -10.57 4.70 10.13
C GLU A 205 -9.70 5.79 10.78
N LEU A 206 -9.12 6.71 10.01
CA LEU A 206 -8.46 7.89 10.58
C LEU A 206 -9.45 8.77 11.36
N GLY A 207 -10.69 8.90 10.89
CA GLY A 207 -11.76 9.57 11.64
C GLY A 207 -12.11 8.84 12.94
N VAL A 208 -12.11 7.51 12.94
CA VAL A 208 -12.31 6.69 14.16
C VAL A 208 -11.15 6.87 15.13
N LEU A 209 -9.90 6.86 14.65
CA LEU A 209 -8.73 7.10 15.51
C LEU A 209 -8.75 8.49 16.13
N ALA A 210 -9.15 9.52 15.38
CA ALA A 210 -9.34 10.87 15.91
C ALA A 210 -10.44 10.91 16.99
N ALA A 211 -11.59 10.29 16.74
CA ALA A 211 -12.70 10.26 17.69
C ALA A 211 -12.37 9.53 19.00
N ASN A 212 -11.37 8.65 18.99
CA ASN A 212 -10.87 7.93 20.16
C ASN A 212 -9.61 8.56 20.77
N GLY A 213 -9.19 9.75 20.32
CA GLY A 213 -8.02 10.47 20.83
C GLY A 213 -6.67 9.79 20.54
N LEU A 214 -6.62 8.81 19.64
CA LEU A 214 -5.40 8.05 19.34
C LEU A 214 -4.42 8.82 18.44
N ILE A 215 -4.85 9.91 17.82
CA ILE A 215 -4.01 10.76 16.98
C ILE A 215 -4.05 12.24 17.43
N ASP A 216 -4.34 12.49 18.70
CA ASP A 216 -4.30 13.85 19.25
C ASP A 216 -2.91 14.45 19.11
N GLY A 217 -2.84 15.64 18.49
CA GLY A 217 -1.56 16.29 18.17
C GLY A 217 -0.81 15.69 16.97
N ILE A 218 -1.39 14.72 16.26
CA ILE A 218 -0.82 14.11 15.06
C ILE A 218 -1.72 14.43 13.86
N ASN A 219 -1.16 15.11 12.86
CA ASN A 219 -1.85 15.42 11.63
C ASN A 219 -1.59 14.32 10.58
N VAL A 220 -2.66 13.68 10.09
CA VAL A 220 -2.54 12.68 9.03
C VAL A 220 -3.27 13.14 7.77
N PHE A 221 -2.53 13.26 6.67
CA PHE A 221 -3.04 13.72 5.38
C PHE A 221 -3.02 12.58 4.36
N VAL A 222 -4.19 12.13 3.90
CA VAL A 222 -4.29 11.21 2.77
C VAL A 222 -4.27 12.02 1.46
N ARG A 223 -3.22 11.88 0.68
CA ARG A 223 -3.04 12.55 -0.61
C ARG A 223 -3.21 11.56 -1.74
N ARG A 224 -4.15 11.85 -2.63
CA ARG A 224 -4.43 11.04 -3.80
C ARG A 224 -3.44 11.37 -4.92
N GLY A 225 -2.79 10.36 -5.47
CA GLY A 225 -1.95 10.47 -6.66
C GLY A 225 -2.77 10.71 -7.93
N ALA A 226 -2.08 10.80 -9.07
CA ALA A 226 -2.68 11.13 -10.36
C ALA A 226 -2.39 10.09 -11.46
N GLY A 227 -2.19 8.82 -11.08
CA GLY A 227 -2.01 7.69 -12.01
C GLY A 227 -0.64 7.62 -12.69
N ALA A 228 0.43 8.11 -12.02
CA ALA A 228 1.79 8.12 -12.55
C ALA A 228 2.68 7.09 -11.85
N TYR A 229 3.01 5.99 -12.53
CA TYR A 229 3.88 4.90 -12.01
C TYR A 229 5.18 5.40 -11.38
N ILE A 230 5.81 6.42 -11.97
CA ILE A 230 7.08 6.98 -11.47
C ILE A 230 6.97 7.56 -10.06
N CYS A 231 5.77 7.96 -9.61
CA CYS A 231 5.55 8.47 -8.26
C CYS A 231 5.66 7.38 -7.18
N GLY A 232 5.81 6.11 -7.56
CA GLY A 232 6.20 5.04 -6.65
C GLY A 232 7.66 5.17 -6.19
N GLU A 233 8.50 5.92 -6.91
CA GLU A 233 9.85 6.27 -6.46
C GLU A 233 9.78 7.31 -5.33
N GLU A 234 10.56 7.09 -4.26
CA GLU A 234 10.45 7.87 -3.03
C GLU A 234 10.53 9.39 -3.24
N SER A 235 11.42 9.90 -4.09
CA SER A 235 11.61 11.34 -4.31
C SER A 235 10.63 11.94 -5.32
N ALA A 236 10.22 11.19 -6.35
CA ALA A 236 9.13 11.57 -7.24
C ALA A 236 7.79 11.69 -6.51
N MET A 237 7.55 10.81 -5.53
CA MET A 237 6.42 10.91 -4.61
C MET A 237 6.40 12.25 -3.87
N LEU A 238 7.56 12.70 -3.37
CA LEU A 238 7.68 13.99 -2.67
C LEU A 238 7.37 15.17 -3.59
N GLU A 239 7.89 15.16 -4.81
CA GLU A 239 7.57 16.21 -5.80
C GLU A 239 6.05 16.27 -6.06
N SER A 240 5.40 15.11 -6.20
CA SER A 240 3.94 15.02 -6.37
C SER A 240 3.18 15.56 -5.14
N LEU A 241 3.62 15.20 -3.92
CA LEU A 241 3.07 15.73 -2.66
C LEU A 241 3.22 17.26 -2.54
N GLU A 242 4.28 17.82 -3.13
CA GLU A 242 4.54 19.26 -3.20
C GLU A 242 3.77 19.97 -4.33
N GLY A 243 2.94 19.25 -5.09
CA GLY A 243 2.16 19.78 -6.20
C GLY A 243 2.96 19.99 -7.49
N LYS A 244 4.16 19.42 -7.57
CA LYS A 244 5.03 19.47 -8.75
C LYS A 244 4.84 18.22 -9.61
N ARG A 245 5.52 18.18 -10.76
CA ARG A 245 5.59 16.97 -11.59
C ARG A 245 6.44 15.94 -10.85
N GLY A 246 6.00 14.67 -10.83
CA GLY A 246 6.69 13.58 -10.14
C GLY A 246 7.98 13.14 -10.84
N GLU A 247 8.95 14.04 -10.95
CA GLU A 247 10.28 13.78 -11.49
C GLU A 247 11.22 13.40 -10.33
N PRO A 248 11.93 12.26 -10.39
CA PRO A 248 12.85 11.88 -9.32
C PRO A 248 13.91 12.95 -9.06
N ARG A 249 14.20 13.22 -7.79
CA ARG A 249 15.25 14.16 -7.38
C ARG A 249 16.63 13.51 -7.56
N HIS A 250 17.61 14.33 -7.94
CA HIS A 250 19.01 13.94 -7.83
C HIS A 250 19.38 13.74 -6.34
N LYS A 251 20.08 12.65 -6.05
CA LYS A 251 20.60 12.32 -4.72
C LYS A 251 22.13 12.37 -4.78
N PRO A 252 22.84 12.98 -3.81
CA PRO A 252 22.34 13.72 -2.64
C PRO A 252 21.71 15.10 -2.97
N PRO A 253 20.92 15.71 -2.06
CA PRO A 253 20.63 15.25 -0.68
C PRO A 253 19.60 14.12 -0.60
N PHE A 254 19.68 13.30 0.45
CA PHE A 254 18.72 12.22 0.67
C PHE A 254 17.43 12.72 1.36
N PRO A 255 16.27 12.09 1.13
CA PRO A 255 15.01 12.52 1.76
C PRO A 255 15.02 12.54 3.29
N ALA A 256 15.83 11.70 3.92
CA ALA A 256 16.00 11.67 5.37
C ALA A 256 16.63 12.96 5.92
N GLU A 257 17.35 13.72 5.07
CA GLU A 257 17.95 15.01 5.40
C GLU A 257 17.10 16.17 4.86
N ILE A 258 16.81 16.13 3.55
CA ILE A 258 16.02 17.15 2.84
C ILE A 258 14.98 16.43 1.97
N GLY A 259 13.80 16.22 2.56
CA GLY A 259 12.68 15.53 1.95
C GLY A 259 11.53 16.47 1.62
N LEU A 260 10.35 16.14 2.11
CA LEU A 260 9.09 16.83 1.86
C LEU A 260 9.16 18.27 2.40
N PHE A 261 8.83 19.25 1.55
CA PHE A 261 8.89 20.68 1.89
C PHE A 261 10.27 21.13 2.40
N GLY A 262 11.33 20.46 1.95
CA GLY A 262 12.71 20.74 2.38
C GLY A 262 13.03 20.30 3.82
N ARG A 263 12.16 19.51 4.47
CA ARG A 263 12.34 19.02 5.84
C ARG A 263 12.83 17.56 5.87
N PRO A 264 13.59 17.14 6.89
CA PRO A 264 13.93 15.74 7.14
C PRO A 264 12.68 14.87 7.09
N THR A 265 12.65 13.83 6.25
CA THR A 265 11.43 13.04 6.04
C THR A 265 11.68 11.55 6.19
N LEU A 266 10.94 10.93 7.11
CA LEU A 266 10.87 9.48 7.25
C LEU A 266 9.94 8.92 6.17
N ILE A 267 10.50 8.19 5.20
CA ILE A 267 9.73 7.55 4.13
C ILE A 267 9.69 6.04 4.32
N HIS A 268 8.48 5.46 4.34
CA HIS A 268 8.26 4.02 4.38
C HIS A 268 7.13 3.57 3.45
N ASN A 269 7.24 2.33 2.96
CA ASN A 269 6.15 1.62 2.32
C ASN A 269 5.15 1.08 3.38
N VAL A 270 3.90 0.85 2.98
CA VAL A 270 2.82 0.31 3.82
C VAL A 270 3.24 -0.99 4.53
N GLU A 271 3.79 -1.97 3.80
CA GLU A 271 4.20 -3.26 4.39
C GLU A 271 5.30 -3.11 5.45
N THR A 272 6.24 -2.18 5.27
CA THR A 272 7.29 -1.94 6.28
C THR A 272 6.68 -1.52 7.62
N LEU A 273 5.68 -0.65 7.58
CA LEU A 273 4.98 -0.18 8.78
C LEU A 273 4.05 -1.24 9.37
N TYR A 274 3.43 -2.07 8.52
CA TYR A 274 2.62 -3.22 8.95
C TYR A 274 3.38 -4.20 9.85
N TRP A 275 4.69 -4.37 9.66
CA TRP A 275 5.50 -5.26 10.50
C TRP A 275 5.88 -4.65 11.86
N VAL A 276 5.84 -3.33 12.02
CA VAL A 276 6.32 -2.62 13.21
C VAL A 276 5.65 -3.11 14.50
N PRO A 277 4.31 -3.20 14.62
CA PRO A 277 3.69 -3.62 15.88
C PRO A 277 4.08 -5.05 16.25
N LYS A 278 4.18 -5.94 15.27
CA LYS A 278 4.50 -7.36 15.51
C LYS A 278 5.97 -7.57 15.90
N ILE A 279 6.88 -6.75 15.37
CA ILE A 279 8.29 -6.75 15.75
C ILE A 279 8.43 -6.25 17.19
N LEU A 280 7.81 -5.13 17.54
CA LEU A 280 7.96 -4.52 18.87
C LEU A 280 7.24 -5.28 19.98
N THR A 281 6.24 -6.10 19.64
CA THR A 281 5.54 -6.97 20.59
C THR A 281 6.24 -8.32 20.76
N LYS A 282 6.81 -8.91 19.70
CA LYS A 282 7.45 -10.24 19.75
C LYS A 282 8.98 -10.22 19.87
N GLY A 283 9.60 -9.07 19.67
CA GLY A 283 11.04 -8.86 19.65
C GLY A 283 11.67 -9.02 18.25
N ALA A 284 12.77 -8.30 18.04
CA ALA A 284 13.62 -8.28 16.87
C ALA A 284 14.09 -9.69 16.48
N ALA A 285 14.57 -10.45 17.45
CA ALA A 285 15.01 -11.84 17.27
C ALA A 285 13.89 -12.77 16.76
N TRP A 286 12.61 -12.48 17.08
CA TRP A 286 11.49 -13.23 16.54
C TRP A 286 11.33 -13.00 15.04
N PHE A 287 11.53 -11.77 14.56
CA PHE A 287 11.41 -11.44 13.14
C PHE A 287 12.64 -11.90 12.36
N ALA A 288 13.85 -11.60 12.86
CA ALA A 288 15.11 -11.92 12.19
C ALA A 288 15.26 -13.41 11.85
N ARG A 289 14.71 -14.31 12.69
CA ARG A 289 14.77 -15.77 12.49
C ARG A 289 13.79 -16.35 11.46
N GLN A 290 12.86 -15.57 10.93
CA GLN A 290 11.78 -16.09 10.05
C GLN A 290 12.18 -16.27 8.59
N GLY A 291 13.37 -15.81 8.18
CA GLY A 291 13.79 -15.84 6.78
C GLY A 291 14.44 -17.17 6.36
N ARG A 292 14.70 -17.30 5.05
CA ARG A 292 15.39 -18.42 4.40
C ARG A 292 16.68 -17.93 3.74
N ARG A 293 17.64 -18.84 3.55
CA ARG A 293 18.86 -18.60 2.75
C ARG A 293 19.64 -17.34 3.18
N GLY A 294 19.80 -17.14 4.49
CA GLY A 294 20.52 -15.99 5.05
C GLY A 294 19.80 -14.64 4.88
N ARG A 295 18.50 -14.64 4.55
CA ARG A 295 17.63 -13.48 4.65
C ARG A 295 16.86 -13.51 5.97
N HIS A 296 16.37 -12.35 6.39
CA HIS A 296 15.72 -12.15 7.68
C HIS A 296 14.28 -11.66 7.48
N GLY A 297 13.38 -12.08 8.37
CA GLY A 297 12.00 -11.61 8.35
C GLY A 297 11.04 -12.36 7.44
N LEU A 298 9.79 -11.91 7.51
CA LEU A 298 8.68 -12.34 6.67
C LEU A 298 8.35 -11.25 5.65
N ARG A 299 7.74 -11.65 4.54
CA ARG A 299 7.20 -10.74 3.52
C ARG A 299 5.86 -11.23 3.01
N LEU A 300 5.04 -10.28 2.59
CA LEU A 300 3.85 -10.50 1.79
C LEU A 300 4.25 -10.45 0.31
N PHE A 301 4.00 -11.55 -0.40
CA PHE A 301 4.26 -11.67 -1.83
C PHE A 301 2.95 -11.68 -2.61
N SER A 302 2.83 -10.78 -3.58
CA SER A 302 1.73 -10.81 -4.55
C SER A 302 2.01 -11.88 -5.61
N VAL A 303 1.18 -12.94 -5.65
CA VAL A 303 1.29 -14.02 -6.63
C VAL A 303 0.06 -14.03 -7.51
N SER A 304 0.23 -13.92 -8.82
CA SER A 304 -0.86 -13.89 -9.79
C SER A 304 -0.45 -14.51 -11.13
N GLY A 305 -1.37 -14.59 -12.08
CA GLY A 305 -1.17 -15.29 -13.36
C GLY A 305 -1.66 -16.73 -13.28
N ARG A 306 -1.02 -17.63 -14.01
CA ARG A 306 -1.42 -19.05 -14.14
C ARG A 306 -0.93 -19.89 -12.96
N VAL A 307 -1.29 -19.50 -11.75
CA VAL A 307 -1.07 -20.27 -10.51
C VAL A 307 -2.42 -20.78 -10.00
N LYS A 308 -2.44 -21.89 -9.27
CA LYS A 308 -3.71 -22.46 -8.77
C LYS A 308 -4.39 -21.54 -7.76
N GLU A 309 -3.61 -20.92 -6.89
CA GLU A 309 -4.12 -20.06 -5.82
C GLU A 309 -3.48 -18.66 -5.89
N PRO A 310 -3.93 -17.78 -6.81
CA PRO A 310 -3.47 -16.40 -6.85
C PRO A 310 -3.90 -15.64 -5.57
N GLY A 311 -3.09 -14.68 -5.15
CA GLY A 311 -3.34 -13.88 -3.95
C GLY A 311 -2.06 -13.45 -3.25
N VAL A 312 -2.23 -12.88 -2.06
CA VAL A 312 -1.09 -12.47 -1.22
C VAL A 312 -0.64 -13.65 -0.37
N LYS A 313 0.65 -13.97 -0.45
CA LYS A 313 1.27 -15.10 0.24
C LYS A 313 2.24 -14.58 1.31
N LEU A 314 2.02 -14.97 2.56
CA LEU A 314 2.97 -14.72 3.64
C LEU A 314 4.07 -15.77 3.59
N ALA A 315 5.29 -15.37 3.27
CA ALA A 315 6.42 -16.29 3.16
C ALA A 315 7.71 -15.69 3.73
N PRO A 316 8.70 -16.53 4.08
CA PRO A 316 10.04 -16.08 4.47
C PRO A 316 10.70 -15.18 3.43
N ALA A 317 11.38 -14.14 3.87
CA ALA A 317 12.34 -13.46 2.98
C ALA A 317 13.39 -14.48 2.50
N GLY A 318 13.78 -14.43 1.22
CA GLY A 318 14.73 -15.39 0.64
C GLY A 318 14.10 -16.68 0.13
N VAL A 319 12.78 -16.83 0.16
CA VAL A 319 12.06 -17.86 -0.61
C VAL A 319 12.32 -17.66 -2.11
N SER A 320 12.52 -18.76 -2.84
CA SER A 320 12.66 -18.74 -4.30
C SER A 320 11.29 -18.61 -4.98
N ALA A 321 11.27 -18.16 -6.24
CA ALA A 321 10.03 -18.09 -7.02
C ALA A 321 9.35 -19.46 -7.16
N LEU A 322 10.13 -20.53 -7.35
CA LEU A 322 9.60 -21.89 -7.46
C LEU A 322 8.96 -22.35 -6.14
N GLU A 323 9.64 -22.16 -5.01
CA GLU A 323 9.08 -22.48 -3.68
C GLU A 323 7.80 -21.65 -3.43
N LEU A 324 7.77 -20.38 -3.83
CA LEU A 324 6.59 -19.53 -3.68
C LEU A 324 5.40 -20.05 -4.50
N ILE A 325 5.66 -20.51 -5.74
CA ILE A 325 4.63 -21.08 -6.62
C ILE A 325 4.14 -22.43 -6.08
N GLU A 326 5.06 -23.35 -5.79
CA GLU A 326 4.72 -24.72 -5.40
C GLU A 326 4.21 -24.82 -3.95
N GLU A 327 4.88 -24.21 -2.98
CA GLU A 327 4.53 -24.35 -1.55
C GLU A 327 3.37 -23.43 -1.13
N TYR A 328 3.25 -22.23 -1.72
CA TYR A 328 2.30 -21.20 -1.26
C TYR A 328 1.16 -20.89 -2.24
N ALA A 329 1.33 -21.17 -3.53
CA ALA A 329 0.31 -20.93 -4.56
C ALA A 329 -0.30 -22.22 -5.15
N GLY A 330 0.06 -23.39 -4.61
CA GLY A 330 -0.48 -24.69 -5.02
C GLY A 330 0.05 -25.21 -6.37
N GLY A 331 1.11 -24.61 -6.90
CA GLY A 331 1.67 -24.90 -8.20
C GLY A 331 0.99 -24.15 -9.35
N MET A 332 1.34 -24.52 -10.58
CA MET A 332 0.78 -23.93 -11.80
C MET A 332 -0.68 -24.34 -12.04
N GLN A 333 -1.47 -23.43 -12.59
CA GLN A 333 -2.80 -23.72 -13.13
C GLN A 333 -2.65 -24.47 -14.46
N HIS A 334 -3.36 -25.58 -14.62
CA HIS A 334 -3.37 -26.39 -15.84
C HIS A 334 -4.57 -26.11 -16.72
#